data_AF-A0A5E4LW70-F1
#
_entry.id   AF-A0A5E4LW70-F1
#
_cell.length_a   1.000
_cell.length_b   1.000
_cell.length_c   1.000
_cell.angle_alpha   90.00
_cell.angle_beta   90.00
_cell.angle_gamma   90.00
#
_symmetry.space_group_name_H-M   'P 1'
#
loop_
_entity.id
_entity.type
_entity.pdbx_description
1 polymer ?
#
loop_
_entity_poly.entity_id
_entity_poly.type
_entity_poly.pdbx_seq_one_letter_code
_entity_poly.pdbx_strand_id
1 'polypeptide(L)'
;MKYLLLVLLVLSLSFATFGSARQVIERTWTISNQGPFQFNGALVVNNSNQHVLSIITEPYMDQRTDEEGVIWLNYSGSGNVRLKAIAIVDVDYNTNITSDATQPKNSVTFTNLTEPDERITFQATRVSNSSSLKTIRNVVDWVHGYITYDLSYWGRSKSAREVFTEGRGVCVEYSHLLISMVESLGFKARYVSGYVYTEAWQPHAWVEISVPGYGWLPADPTFNQIGTLDNSHIAIDYGPDQASIFDSILTQDQMAILSVEDQLSTNFASEDTKGVDLDIALENNTVIFEIDNTNSYFVYGTFVYSMLNTQEEKLLLLAPNERLQIRKVLDQSQFDQNFVYSVPVIAWFNDAKANNTFEIKPESNGPYNNSGSCLSSFVLLLCFSLIFFHRI
;
A
#
# COMPACT_ATOMS: atom_id res chain seq x y z
N MET A 1 9.07 46.76 21.83
CA MET A 1 9.43 46.99 20.42
C MET A 1 9.87 45.66 19.82
N LYS A 2 9.13 45.18 18.82
CA LYS A 2 9.44 44.11 17.84
C LYS A 2 9.43 42.61 18.25
N TYR A 3 8.39 41.97 17.72
CA TYR A 3 8.11 40.56 17.39
C TYR A 3 9.28 39.68 16.90
N LEU A 4 9.21 38.37 17.22
CA LEU A 4 9.28 37.22 16.29
C LEU A 4 9.08 35.92 17.11
N LEU A 5 7.88 35.34 17.22
CA LEU A 5 7.31 34.29 16.35
C LEU A 5 8.34 33.28 15.82
N LEU A 6 8.52 32.15 16.51
CA LEU A 6 9.12 30.94 15.95
C LEU A 6 8.06 29.84 15.97
N VAL A 7 7.43 29.65 14.81
CA VAL A 7 6.46 28.58 14.53
C VAL A 7 7.22 27.30 14.16
N LEU A 8 6.81 26.23 14.82
CA LEU A 8 6.80 24.80 14.49
C LEU A 8 7.62 24.24 13.31
N LEU A 9 8.26 23.11 13.66
CA LEU A 9 8.32 21.83 12.94
C LEU A 9 8.48 21.86 11.42
N VAL A 10 9.65 21.41 10.97
CA VAL A 10 9.77 20.61 9.74
C VAL A 10 10.22 19.21 10.20
N LEU A 11 9.24 18.34 10.49
CA LEU A 11 9.45 16.90 10.40
C LEU A 11 9.53 16.58 8.91
N SER A 12 10.67 16.09 8.46
CA SER A 12 10.86 15.51 7.14
C SER A 12 10.02 14.24 7.03
N LEU A 13 8.80 14.37 6.53
CA LEU A 13 8.05 13.25 5.95
C LEU A 13 8.37 13.25 4.46
N SER A 14 9.17 12.29 4.02
CA SER A 14 9.31 11.94 2.61
C SER A 14 7.95 11.43 2.13
N PHE A 15 7.21 12.28 1.42
CA PHE A 15 5.95 11.88 0.81
C PHE A 15 6.22 10.88 -0.32
N ALA A 16 5.59 9.71 -0.25
CA ALA A 16 5.36 8.88 -1.42
C ALA A 16 4.58 9.74 -2.43
N THR A 17 5.20 10.06 -3.56
CA THR A 17 4.54 10.81 -4.62
C THR A 17 3.69 9.84 -5.43
N PHE A 18 2.37 9.89 -5.27
CA PHE A 18 1.45 9.14 -6.11
C PHE A 18 1.47 9.73 -7.53
N GLY A 19 1.64 8.90 -8.56
CA GLY A 19 1.92 9.32 -9.95
C GLY A 19 2.70 8.25 -10.73
N SER A 20 2.98 8.48 -12.02
CA SER A 20 3.93 7.64 -12.77
C SER A 20 5.39 8.00 -12.40
N ALA A 21 6.30 7.02 -12.37
CA ALA A 21 7.72 7.27 -12.12
C ALA A 21 8.59 6.57 -13.15
N ARG A 22 9.63 7.26 -13.63
CA ARG A 22 10.68 6.63 -14.44
C ARG A 22 11.81 6.19 -13.54
N GLN A 23 12.14 4.92 -13.65
CA GLN A 23 13.12 4.24 -12.82
C GLN A 23 14.24 3.66 -13.68
N VAL A 24 15.45 3.71 -13.16
CA VAL A 24 16.62 3.03 -13.74
C VAL A 24 17.05 1.94 -12.78
N ILE A 25 16.96 0.70 -13.24
CA ILE A 25 17.34 -0.49 -12.50
C ILE A 25 18.68 -0.96 -13.06
N GLU A 26 19.75 -0.90 -12.27
CA GLU A 26 21.02 -1.52 -12.58
C GLU A 26 21.23 -2.76 -11.71
N ARG A 27 21.33 -3.93 -12.34
CA ARG A 27 21.64 -5.20 -11.66
C ARG A 27 23.01 -5.71 -12.11
N THR A 28 23.84 -6.10 -11.16
CA THR A 28 25.17 -6.66 -11.41
C THR A 28 25.29 -8.03 -10.74
N TRP A 29 25.64 -9.06 -11.51
CA TRP A 29 25.97 -10.40 -11.01
C TRP A 29 27.47 -10.64 -11.14
N THR A 30 28.12 -11.00 -10.04
CA THR A 30 29.53 -11.44 -10.05
C THR A 30 29.59 -12.95 -9.89
N ILE A 31 30.07 -13.62 -10.94
CA ILE A 31 30.12 -15.08 -11.04
C ILE A 31 31.58 -15.52 -11.00
N SER A 32 31.90 -16.50 -10.17
CA SER A 32 33.24 -17.09 -10.10
C SER A 32 33.15 -18.61 -10.22
N ASN A 33 33.14 -19.12 -11.44
CA ASN A 33 33.12 -20.56 -11.68
C ASN A 33 34.39 -21.03 -12.39
N GLN A 34 34.97 -22.14 -11.92
CA GLN A 34 36.15 -22.76 -12.53
C GLN A 34 35.83 -23.48 -13.85
N GLY A 35 34.56 -23.77 -14.12
CA GLY A 35 34.09 -24.44 -15.34
C GLY A 35 33.03 -23.66 -16.14
N PRO A 36 32.54 -24.22 -17.25
CA PRO A 36 31.39 -23.68 -17.99
C PRO A 36 30.16 -23.55 -17.09
N PHE A 37 29.40 -22.47 -17.28
CA PHE A 37 28.14 -22.24 -16.59
C PHE A 37 27.08 -21.66 -17.52
N GLN A 38 25.82 -21.86 -17.14
CA GLN A 38 24.67 -21.15 -17.69
C GLN A 38 24.05 -20.29 -16.60
N PHE A 39 23.99 -18.99 -16.85
CA PHE A 39 23.30 -18.00 -16.01
C PHE A 39 21.91 -17.76 -16.56
N ASN A 40 20.92 -17.69 -15.67
CA ASN A 40 19.53 -17.35 -15.92
C ASN A 40 19.00 -16.53 -14.74
N GLY A 41 19.00 -15.20 -14.89
CA GLY A 41 18.55 -14.26 -13.85
C GLY A 41 17.33 -13.48 -14.30
N ALA A 42 16.39 -13.24 -13.39
CA ALA A 42 15.30 -12.31 -13.66
C ALA A 42 15.87 -10.89 -13.67
N LEU A 43 15.44 -10.03 -14.58
CA LEU A 43 15.87 -8.62 -14.58
C LEU A 43 14.77 -7.74 -13.98
N VAL A 44 13.57 -7.84 -14.53
CA VAL A 44 12.46 -6.95 -14.27
C VAL A 44 11.19 -7.53 -14.88
N VAL A 45 10.03 -7.20 -14.33
CA VAL A 45 8.73 -7.51 -14.94
C VAL A 45 8.33 -6.45 -15.96
N ASN A 46 7.75 -6.86 -17.08
CA ASN A 46 7.05 -5.98 -18.01
C ASN A 46 5.56 -6.32 -17.99
N ASN A 47 4.75 -5.45 -17.41
CA ASN A 47 3.31 -5.62 -17.28
C ASN A 47 2.57 -4.28 -17.49
N SER A 48 1.31 -4.24 -17.12
CA SER A 48 0.41 -3.09 -17.24
C SER A 48 0.67 -1.96 -16.24
N ASN A 49 1.32 -2.24 -15.10
CA ASN A 49 1.74 -1.26 -14.09
C ASN A 49 3.23 -0.89 -14.18
N GLN A 50 4.01 -1.65 -14.95
CA GLN A 50 5.45 -1.55 -15.05
C GLN A 50 5.90 -1.79 -16.49
N HIS A 51 6.17 -0.72 -17.21
CA HIS A 51 6.50 -0.73 -18.63
C HIS A 51 8.01 -0.61 -18.86
N VAL A 52 8.61 -1.66 -19.39
CA VAL A 52 10.05 -1.68 -19.70
C VAL A 52 10.30 -0.99 -21.04
N LEU A 53 11.08 0.10 -21.02
CA LEU A 53 11.37 0.92 -22.18
C LEU A 53 12.63 0.50 -22.93
N SER A 54 13.66 0.11 -22.18
CA SER A 54 14.94 -0.30 -22.76
C SER A 54 15.73 -1.15 -21.79
N ILE A 55 16.50 -2.11 -22.32
CA ILE A 55 17.44 -2.94 -21.58
C ILE A 55 18.80 -2.88 -22.28
N ILE A 56 19.86 -2.67 -21.50
CA ILE A 56 21.26 -2.71 -21.94
C ILE A 56 21.99 -3.74 -21.08
N THR A 57 22.82 -4.58 -21.71
CA THR A 57 23.59 -5.61 -21.00
C THR A 57 25.08 -5.54 -21.36
N GLU A 58 25.94 -5.78 -20.38
CA GLU A 58 27.38 -5.87 -20.54
C GLU A 58 27.95 -7.03 -19.68
N PRO A 59 28.55 -8.08 -20.28
CA PRO A 59 28.54 -8.41 -21.70
C PRO A 59 27.10 -8.65 -22.20
N TYR A 60 26.95 -8.83 -23.52
CA TYR A 60 25.65 -9.16 -24.11
C TYR A 60 25.06 -10.43 -23.45
N MET A 61 23.79 -10.35 -23.08
CA MET A 61 22.98 -11.44 -22.53
C MET A 61 21.69 -11.58 -23.35
N ASP A 62 21.28 -12.81 -23.61
CA ASP A 62 20.04 -13.11 -24.34
C ASP A 62 18.81 -12.85 -23.45
N GLN A 63 17.86 -12.09 -23.98
CA GLN A 63 16.64 -11.71 -23.28
C GLN A 63 15.49 -12.65 -23.64
N ARG A 64 14.72 -13.10 -22.64
CA ARG A 64 13.49 -13.88 -22.83
C ARG A 64 12.42 -13.37 -21.88
N THR A 65 11.28 -12.95 -22.41
CA THR A 65 10.09 -12.67 -21.59
C THR A 65 9.28 -13.96 -21.44
N ASP A 66 8.89 -14.31 -20.21
CA ASP A 66 7.99 -15.45 -19.98
C ASP A 66 6.51 -15.05 -20.08
N GLU A 67 5.62 -15.98 -19.76
CA GLU A 67 4.18 -15.77 -19.88
C GLU A 67 3.58 -14.83 -18.81
N GLU A 68 4.30 -14.60 -17.71
CA GLU A 68 3.91 -13.69 -16.62
C GLU A 68 4.50 -12.29 -16.81
N GLY A 69 5.28 -12.08 -17.88
CA GLY A 69 5.92 -10.81 -18.20
C GLY A 69 7.31 -10.63 -17.59
N VAL A 70 7.85 -11.63 -16.88
CA VAL A 70 9.20 -11.55 -16.32
C VAL A 70 10.23 -11.60 -17.46
N ILE A 71 11.12 -10.62 -17.50
CA ILE A 71 12.22 -10.58 -18.45
C ILE A 71 13.44 -11.27 -17.84
N TRP A 72 13.80 -12.41 -18.40
CA TRP A 72 14.95 -13.23 -18.03
C TRP A 72 16.16 -12.91 -18.90
N LEU A 73 17.33 -12.83 -18.26
CA LEU A 73 18.63 -12.69 -18.92
C LEU A 73 19.38 -14.02 -18.88
N ASN A 74 19.88 -14.44 -20.03
CA ASN A 74 20.63 -15.68 -20.18
C ASN A 74 22.06 -15.38 -20.64
N TYR A 75 23.03 -16.04 -20.02
CA TYR A 75 24.43 -15.94 -20.42
C TYR A 75 25.12 -17.29 -20.25
N SER A 76 25.93 -17.68 -21.23
CA SER A 76 26.78 -18.86 -21.12
C SER A 76 28.24 -18.42 -21.13
N GLY A 77 29.00 -18.86 -20.14
CA GLY A 77 30.39 -18.46 -19.99
C GLY A 77 31.22 -19.45 -19.17
N SER A 78 32.45 -19.07 -18.88
CA SER A 78 33.35 -19.81 -17.99
C SER A 78 34.30 -18.83 -17.30
N GLY A 79 34.86 -19.21 -16.16
CA GLY A 79 35.75 -18.35 -15.39
C GLY A 79 35.00 -17.29 -14.57
N ASN A 80 35.74 -16.26 -14.19
CA ASN A 80 35.20 -15.14 -13.42
C ASN A 80 34.60 -14.11 -14.39
N VAL A 81 33.30 -13.87 -14.26
CA VAL A 81 32.56 -12.96 -15.13
C VAL A 81 31.74 -12.00 -14.29
N ARG A 82 31.73 -10.73 -14.68
CA ARG A 82 30.80 -9.73 -14.17
C ARG A 82 29.75 -9.47 -15.24
N LEU A 83 28.49 -9.73 -14.92
CA LEU A 83 27.34 -9.45 -15.76
C LEU A 83 26.66 -8.20 -15.23
N LYS A 84 26.37 -7.24 -16.09
CA LYS A 84 25.66 -6.02 -15.74
C LYS A 84 24.48 -5.83 -16.68
N ALA A 85 23.33 -5.47 -16.13
CA ALA A 85 22.15 -5.09 -16.89
C ALA A 85 21.58 -3.78 -16.36
N ILE A 86 21.15 -2.92 -17.27
CA ILE A 86 20.45 -1.67 -16.96
C ILE A 86 19.11 -1.69 -17.67
N ALA A 87 18.03 -1.57 -16.91
CA ALA A 87 16.67 -1.39 -17.44
C ALA A 87 16.17 0.03 -17.15
N ILE A 88 15.52 0.66 -18.12
CA ILE A 88 14.73 1.87 -17.93
C ILE A 88 13.26 1.48 -17.94
N VAL A 89 12.53 1.87 -16.90
CA VAL A 89 11.19 1.37 -16.63
C VAL A 89 10.29 2.52 -16.20
N ASP A 90 9.11 2.60 -16.79
CA ASP A 90 8.04 3.47 -16.28
C ASP A 90 7.14 2.65 -15.37
N VAL A 91 6.95 3.09 -14.13
CA VAL A 91 6.08 2.48 -13.13
C VAL A 91 4.87 3.37 -12.94
N ASP A 92 3.69 2.83 -13.16
CA ASP A 92 2.42 3.51 -12.95
C ASP A 92 1.41 2.53 -12.34
N TYR A 93 1.32 2.58 -11.00
CA TYR A 93 0.31 1.84 -10.25
C TYR A 93 -1.02 2.60 -10.12
N ASN A 94 -1.13 3.82 -10.68
CA ASN A 94 -2.40 4.54 -10.74
C ASN A 94 -3.24 4.06 -11.91
N THR A 95 -2.63 3.58 -12.99
CA THR A 95 -3.36 3.19 -14.19
C THR A 95 -3.66 1.70 -14.25
N ASN A 96 -4.96 1.39 -14.23
CA ASN A 96 -5.52 0.09 -14.58
C ASN A 96 -5.26 -1.05 -13.58
N ILE A 97 -6.32 -1.32 -12.82
CA ILE A 97 -6.78 -2.70 -12.64
C ILE A 97 -6.64 -3.43 -13.98
N THR A 98 -5.70 -4.33 -14.01
CA THR A 98 -5.06 -4.71 -15.26
C THR A 98 -6.07 -5.39 -16.18
N SER A 99 -6.07 -5.00 -17.46
CA SER A 99 -6.66 -5.82 -18.53
C SER A 99 -5.84 -7.08 -18.79
N ASP A 100 -5.00 -7.53 -17.84
CA ASP A 100 -4.47 -8.90 -17.78
C ASP A 100 -5.63 -9.82 -17.38
N ALA A 101 -6.66 -9.82 -18.22
CA ALA A 101 -7.90 -10.58 -18.13
C ALA A 101 -7.66 -12.08 -18.24
N THR A 102 -6.42 -12.51 -18.48
CA THR A 102 -6.02 -13.89 -18.29
C THR A 102 -5.89 -14.16 -16.79
N GLN A 103 -6.99 -14.67 -16.24
CA GLN A 103 -6.98 -15.49 -15.04
C GLN A 103 -5.74 -16.41 -15.04
N PRO A 104 -5.14 -16.69 -13.87
CA PRO A 104 -3.86 -17.40 -13.79
C PRO A 104 -3.94 -18.68 -14.61
N LYS A 105 -3.10 -18.80 -15.64
CA LYS A 105 -3.04 -20.00 -16.50
C LYS A 105 -2.59 -21.22 -15.70
N ASN A 106 -1.79 -20.97 -14.67
CA ASN A 106 -1.34 -21.98 -13.74
C ASN A 106 -2.29 -22.10 -12.54
N SER A 107 -2.61 -23.34 -12.17
CA SER A 107 -3.30 -23.69 -10.93
C SER A 107 -2.34 -23.42 -9.78
N VAL A 108 -2.42 -22.26 -9.13
CA VAL A 108 -1.61 -22.03 -7.93
C VAL A 108 -2.06 -23.05 -6.88
N THR A 109 -1.11 -23.87 -6.47
CA THR A 109 -1.28 -24.95 -5.49
C THR A 109 -0.58 -24.49 -4.22
N PHE A 110 -1.21 -24.68 -3.06
CA PHE A 110 -0.60 -24.36 -1.78
C PHE A 110 0.81 -24.96 -1.70
N THR A 111 1.77 -24.14 -1.26
CA THR A 111 3.12 -24.60 -0.96
C THR A 111 3.27 -24.82 0.53
N ASN A 112 4.38 -25.44 0.98
CA ASN A 112 4.65 -25.58 2.41
C ASN A 112 4.73 -24.22 3.14
N LEU A 113 5.05 -23.14 2.43
CA LEU A 113 5.17 -21.79 2.98
C LEU A 113 3.82 -21.06 3.03
N THR A 114 2.87 -21.39 2.17
CA THR A 114 1.57 -20.70 2.06
C THR A 114 0.35 -21.56 2.41
N GLU A 115 0.53 -22.86 2.68
CA GLU A 115 -0.57 -23.77 3.04
C GLU A 115 -1.32 -23.30 4.30
N PRO A 116 -2.65 -23.07 4.21
CA PRO A 116 -3.45 -22.67 5.34
C PRO A 116 -3.74 -23.86 6.26
N ASP A 117 -3.82 -23.61 7.56
CA ASP A 117 -4.45 -24.52 8.50
C ASP A 117 -5.88 -24.05 8.87
N GLU A 118 -6.55 -24.81 9.75
CA GLU A 118 -7.91 -24.49 10.19
C GLU A 118 -8.01 -23.11 10.86
N ARG A 119 -6.95 -22.64 11.53
CA ARG A 119 -6.93 -21.35 12.23
C ARG A 119 -6.87 -20.20 11.23
N ILE A 120 -6.01 -20.34 10.22
CA ILE A 120 -5.87 -19.38 9.12
C ILE A 120 -7.19 -19.29 8.34
N THR A 121 -7.75 -20.44 7.95
CA THR A 121 -9.02 -20.51 7.19
C THR A 121 -10.19 -19.91 7.97
N PHE A 122 -10.30 -20.24 9.26
CA PHE A 122 -11.32 -19.69 10.14
C PHE A 122 -11.19 -18.17 10.25
N GLN A 123 -9.98 -17.66 10.45
CA GLN A 123 -9.74 -16.23 10.61
C GLN A 123 -9.99 -15.46 9.31
N ALA A 124 -9.57 -15.99 8.16
CA ALA A 124 -9.87 -15.41 6.85
C ALA A 124 -11.39 -15.34 6.60
N THR A 125 -12.12 -16.41 6.94
CA THR A 125 -13.59 -16.44 6.84
C THR A 125 -14.23 -15.40 7.77
N ARG A 126 -13.71 -15.23 8.98
CA ARG A 126 -14.25 -14.29 9.98
C ARG A 126 -14.14 -12.83 9.54
N VAL A 127 -13.06 -12.45 8.84
CA VAL A 127 -12.86 -11.08 8.35
C VAL A 127 -13.44 -10.85 6.95
N SER A 128 -13.92 -11.89 6.30
CA SER A 128 -14.51 -11.81 4.96
C SER A 128 -15.80 -10.98 4.92
N ASN A 129 -16.16 -10.56 3.70
CA ASN A 129 -17.34 -9.76 3.40
C ASN A 129 -18.07 -10.36 2.18
N SER A 130 -19.31 -9.92 1.92
CA SER A 130 -20.05 -10.30 0.71
C SER A 130 -19.42 -9.74 -0.58
N SER A 131 -18.68 -8.65 -0.50
CA SER A 131 -17.89 -8.10 -1.62
C SER A 131 -16.47 -8.63 -1.61
N SER A 132 -16.01 -9.18 -2.75
CA SER A 132 -14.63 -9.67 -2.92
C SER A 132 -13.57 -8.62 -2.59
N LEU A 133 -13.77 -7.37 -3.03
CA LEU A 133 -12.82 -6.28 -2.76
C LEU A 133 -12.77 -5.93 -1.27
N LYS A 134 -13.94 -5.88 -0.61
CA LYS A 134 -14.01 -5.66 0.84
C LYS A 134 -13.40 -6.81 1.62
N THR A 135 -13.58 -8.05 1.16
CA THR A 135 -12.92 -9.23 1.73
C THR A 135 -11.40 -9.09 1.67
N ILE A 136 -10.84 -8.78 0.50
CA ILE A 136 -9.39 -8.65 0.35
C ILE A 136 -8.86 -7.50 1.20
N ARG A 137 -9.53 -6.33 1.19
CA ARG A 137 -9.16 -5.21 2.05
C ARG A 137 -9.14 -5.61 3.53
N ASN A 138 -10.19 -6.25 4.02
CA ASN A 138 -10.28 -6.68 5.41
C ASN A 138 -9.19 -7.69 5.78
N VAL A 139 -8.83 -8.60 4.87
CA VAL A 139 -7.74 -9.56 5.09
C VAL A 139 -6.38 -8.84 5.14
N VAL A 140 -6.10 -7.93 4.21
CA VAL A 140 -4.86 -7.13 4.19
C VAL A 140 -4.74 -6.30 5.47
N ASP A 141 -5.80 -5.57 5.85
CA ASP A 141 -5.86 -4.81 7.10
C ASP A 141 -5.60 -5.69 8.33
N TRP A 142 -6.18 -6.89 8.34
CA TRP A 142 -6.00 -7.83 9.44
C TRP A 142 -4.55 -8.33 9.52
N VAL A 143 -3.95 -8.75 8.40
CA VAL A 143 -2.54 -9.21 8.38
C VAL A 143 -1.61 -8.09 8.84
N HIS A 144 -1.82 -6.86 8.32
CA HIS A 144 -1.05 -5.69 8.71
C HIS A 144 -1.11 -5.41 10.22
N GLY A 145 -2.31 -5.44 10.81
CA GLY A 145 -2.50 -5.20 12.24
C GLY A 145 -2.13 -6.38 13.13
N TYR A 146 -2.07 -7.60 12.58
CA TYR A 146 -1.79 -8.82 13.33
C TYR A 146 -0.28 -9.07 13.50
N ILE A 147 0.50 -8.84 12.45
CA ILE A 147 1.94 -9.08 12.48
C ILE A 147 2.65 -7.85 13.03
N THR A 148 3.56 -8.04 13.98
CA THR A 148 4.51 -7.01 14.38
C THR A 148 5.79 -7.12 13.55
N TYR A 149 6.20 -6.03 12.90
CA TYR A 149 7.42 -6.02 12.10
C TYR A 149 8.68 -6.26 12.97
N ASP A 150 9.49 -7.26 12.62
CA ASP A 150 10.66 -7.68 13.42
C ASP A 150 11.83 -8.11 12.52
N LEU A 151 12.85 -7.25 12.40
CA LEU A 151 14.04 -7.51 11.58
C LEU A 151 14.84 -8.76 12.01
N SER A 152 14.64 -9.29 13.22
CA SER A 152 15.30 -10.54 13.63
C SER A 152 14.82 -11.77 12.83
N TYR A 153 13.73 -11.63 12.07
CA TYR A 153 13.18 -12.64 11.16
C TYR A 153 13.83 -12.63 9.77
N TRP A 154 14.65 -11.61 9.47
CA TRP A 154 15.36 -11.54 8.19
C TRP A 154 16.12 -12.84 7.89
N GLY A 155 15.87 -13.41 6.71
CA GLY A 155 16.50 -14.65 6.24
C GLY A 155 15.98 -15.95 6.86
N ARG A 156 14.94 -15.92 7.70
CA ARG A 156 14.38 -17.14 8.31
C ARG A 156 13.37 -17.89 7.44
N SER A 157 12.62 -17.17 6.59
CA SER A 157 11.58 -17.72 5.70
C SER A 157 10.57 -18.59 6.44
N LYS A 158 9.71 -17.96 7.26
CA LYS A 158 8.69 -18.70 8.04
C LYS A 158 7.46 -19.03 7.20
N SER A 159 6.87 -20.20 7.43
CA SER A 159 5.59 -20.57 6.81
C SER A 159 4.42 -19.78 7.40
N ALA A 160 3.33 -19.62 6.65
CA ALA A 160 2.12 -18.93 7.10
C ALA A 160 1.59 -19.46 8.45
N ARG A 161 1.70 -20.77 8.70
CA ARG A 161 1.31 -21.42 9.97
C ARG A 161 2.19 -21.01 11.15
N GLU A 162 3.49 -20.86 10.93
CA GLU A 162 4.43 -20.36 11.93
C GLU A 162 4.17 -18.88 12.20
N VAL A 163 4.02 -18.06 11.14
CA VAL A 163 3.71 -16.63 11.25
C VAL A 163 2.40 -16.39 11.99
N PHE A 164 1.36 -17.18 11.70
CA PHE A 164 0.08 -17.12 12.41
C PHE A 164 0.23 -17.50 13.89
N THR A 165 1.25 -18.26 14.28
CA THR A 165 1.49 -18.61 15.69
C THR A 165 2.34 -17.56 16.40
N GLU A 166 3.32 -17.00 15.69
CA GLU A 166 4.34 -16.11 16.25
C GLU A 166 3.90 -14.63 16.22
N GLY A 167 3.06 -14.22 15.26
CA GLY A 167 2.55 -12.85 15.11
C GLY A 167 3.64 -11.83 14.79
N ARG A 168 4.75 -12.26 14.18
CA ARG A 168 5.93 -11.43 13.88
C ARG A 168 6.57 -11.83 12.57
N GLY A 169 7.26 -10.89 11.93
CA GLY A 169 8.01 -11.16 10.71
C GLY A 169 8.42 -9.90 9.95
N VAL A 170 9.00 -10.10 8.77
CA VAL A 170 9.27 -9.04 7.78
C VAL A 170 8.37 -9.23 6.55
N CYS A 171 8.56 -8.44 5.49
CA CYS A 171 7.72 -8.47 4.28
C CYS A 171 7.43 -9.88 3.71
N VAL A 172 8.40 -10.80 3.81
CA VAL A 172 8.25 -12.22 3.45
C VAL A 172 7.12 -12.89 4.22
N GLU A 173 7.15 -12.80 5.55
CA GLU A 173 6.16 -13.43 6.43
C GLU A 173 4.77 -12.81 6.28
N TYR A 174 4.68 -11.49 6.08
CA TYR A 174 3.40 -10.84 5.77
C TYR A 174 2.82 -11.38 4.47
N SER A 175 3.64 -11.50 3.42
CA SER A 175 3.22 -12.03 2.12
C SER A 175 2.78 -13.50 2.20
N HIS A 176 3.52 -14.35 2.91
CA HIS A 176 3.12 -15.76 3.12
C HIS A 176 1.77 -15.87 3.82
N LEU A 177 1.55 -15.11 4.90
CA LEU A 177 0.28 -15.15 5.62
C LEU A 177 -0.87 -14.59 4.78
N LEU A 178 -0.64 -13.50 4.05
CA LEU A 178 -1.66 -12.92 3.18
C LEU A 178 -2.07 -13.89 2.07
N ILE A 179 -1.11 -14.49 1.36
CA ILE A 179 -1.38 -15.52 0.33
C ILE A 179 -2.21 -16.65 0.93
N SER A 180 -1.77 -17.20 2.06
CA SER A 180 -2.46 -18.30 2.75
C SER A 180 -3.91 -17.98 3.07
N MET A 181 -4.18 -16.78 3.60
CA MET A 181 -5.53 -16.34 3.95
C MET A 181 -6.41 -16.16 2.72
N VAL A 182 -5.96 -15.45 1.67
CA VAL A 182 -6.80 -15.17 0.50
C VAL A 182 -7.04 -16.43 -0.34
N GLU A 183 -6.05 -17.32 -0.44
CA GLU A 183 -6.21 -18.60 -1.13
C GLU A 183 -7.16 -19.55 -0.38
N SER A 184 -7.17 -19.52 0.96
CA SER A 184 -8.17 -20.27 1.75
C SER A 184 -9.62 -19.83 1.49
N LEU A 185 -9.81 -18.62 0.97
CA LEU A 185 -11.11 -18.06 0.56
C LEU A 185 -11.43 -18.28 -0.93
N GLY A 186 -10.54 -18.95 -1.68
CA GLY A 186 -10.71 -19.26 -3.09
C GLY A 186 -10.24 -18.17 -4.06
N PHE A 187 -9.59 -17.11 -3.57
CA PHE A 187 -8.85 -16.20 -4.46
C PHE A 187 -7.55 -16.87 -4.90
N LYS A 188 -7.00 -16.46 -6.04
CA LYS A 188 -5.64 -16.86 -6.42
C LYS A 188 -4.69 -15.72 -6.09
N ALA A 189 -3.52 -16.03 -5.56
CA ALA A 189 -2.51 -15.01 -5.27
C ALA A 189 -1.15 -15.43 -5.81
N ARG A 190 -0.27 -14.44 -6.04
CA ARG A 190 1.13 -14.67 -6.35
C ARG A 190 2.00 -13.81 -5.45
N TYR A 191 3.09 -14.39 -5.00
CA TYR A 191 4.18 -13.70 -4.35
C TYR A 191 4.90 -12.84 -5.38
N VAL A 192 5.15 -11.58 -5.03
CA VAL A 192 5.94 -10.65 -5.85
C VAL A 192 7.23 -10.34 -5.11
N SER A 193 8.36 -10.55 -5.79
CA SER A 193 9.66 -10.12 -5.31
C SER A 193 10.12 -8.90 -6.09
N GLY A 194 10.71 -7.94 -5.39
CA GLY A 194 11.20 -6.74 -6.02
C GLY A 194 11.90 -5.78 -5.07
N TYR A 195 11.75 -4.50 -5.35
CA TYR A 195 12.31 -3.42 -4.53
C TYR A 195 11.25 -2.40 -4.17
N VAL A 196 11.46 -1.75 -3.02
CA VAL A 196 10.70 -0.58 -2.59
C VAL A 196 11.67 0.54 -2.21
N TYR A 197 11.31 1.80 -2.46
CA TYR A 197 12.07 2.96 -1.97
C TYR A 197 11.38 3.56 -0.75
N THR A 198 12.09 3.55 0.37
CA THR A 198 11.66 4.24 1.60
C THR A 198 12.61 5.41 1.88
N GLU A 199 13.69 5.15 2.62
CA GLU A 199 14.85 6.05 2.76
C GLU A 199 15.97 5.68 1.77
N ALA A 200 15.99 4.42 1.36
CA ALA A 200 16.85 3.85 0.34
C ALA A 200 16.09 2.72 -0.38
N TRP A 201 16.59 2.33 -1.55
CA TRP A 201 16.14 1.14 -2.24
C TRP A 201 16.49 -0.11 -1.42
N GLN A 202 15.50 -0.96 -1.15
CA GLN A 202 15.66 -2.19 -0.39
C GLN A 202 14.90 -3.34 -1.07
N PRO A 203 15.43 -4.59 -1.03
CA PRO A 203 14.67 -5.76 -1.43
C PRO A 203 13.37 -5.86 -0.63
N HIS A 204 12.28 -6.16 -1.30
CA HIS A 204 10.96 -6.19 -0.72
C HIS A 204 10.08 -7.26 -1.35
N ALA A 205 9.00 -7.60 -0.66
CA ALA A 205 8.04 -8.58 -1.13
C ALA A 205 6.61 -8.16 -0.77
N TRP A 206 5.71 -8.38 -1.72
CA TRP A 206 4.28 -8.14 -1.56
C TRP A 206 3.49 -9.22 -2.31
N VAL A 207 2.18 -9.01 -2.45
CA VAL A 207 1.28 -9.99 -3.06
C VAL A 207 0.46 -9.35 -4.17
N GLU A 208 0.21 -10.08 -5.25
CA GLU A 208 -0.84 -9.75 -6.20
C GLU A 208 -1.95 -10.79 -6.14
N ILE A 209 -3.20 -10.33 -6.12
CA ILE A 209 -4.39 -11.17 -5.86
C ILE A 209 -5.30 -11.08 -7.08
N SER A 210 -5.60 -12.22 -7.71
CA SER A 210 -6.54 -12.29 -8.83
C SER A 210 -7.97 -12.14 -8.32
N VAL A 211 -8.63 -11.07 -8.76
CA VAL A 211 -10.01 -10.75 -8.39
C VAL A 211 -10.89 -10.85 -9.63
N PRO A 212 -11.94 -11.69 -9.62
CA PRO A 212 -12.86 -11.79 -10.75
C PRO A 212 -13.43 -10.42 -11.16
N GLY A 213 -13.28 -10.06 -12.44
CA GLY A 213 -13.71 -8.77 -12.98
C GLY A 213 -12.70 -7.62 -12.79
N TYR A 214 -11.64 -7.82 -12.01
CA TYR A 214 -10.63 -6.81 -11.69
C TYR A 214 -9.17 -7.29 -11.88
N GLY A 215 -8.91 -8.38 -12.60
CA GLY A 215 -7.53 -8.81 -12.87
C GLY A 215 -6.67 -9.00 -11.62
N TRP A 216 -5.39 -8.67 -11.70
CA TRP A 216 -4.45 -8.75 -10.58
C TRP A 216 -4.45 -7.46 -9.77
N LEU A 217 -4.86 -7.58 -8.50
CA LEU A 217 -4.88 -6.49 -7.53
C LEU A 217 -3.59 -6.54 -6.69
N PRO A 218 -2.69 -5.55 -6.77
CA PRO A 218 -1.52 -5.53 -5.90
C PRO A 218 -1.92 -5.20 -4.45
N ALA A 219 -1.25 -5.83 -3.50
CA ALA A 219 -1.48 -5.67 -2.07
C ALA A 219 -0.17 -5.82 -1.30
N ASP A 220 0.19 -4.78 -0.55
CA ASP A 220 1.33 -4.80 0.37
C ASP A 220 0.83 -4.69 1.82
N PRO A 221 0.74 -5.83 2.54
CA PRO A 221 0.35 -5.83 3.94
C PRO A 221 1.40 -5.22 4.89
N THR A 222 2.66 -5.03 4.45
CA THR A 222 3.70 -4.34 5.24
C THR A 222 3.38 -2.85 5.35
N PHE A 223 2.99 -2.23 4.24
CA PHE A 223 2.61 -0.80 4.18
C PHE A 223 1.09 -0.55 4.22
N ASN A 224 0.30 -1.60 4.42
CA ASN A 224 -1.17 -1.58 4.38
C ASN A 224 -1.78 -1.02 3.07
N GLN A 225 -1.09 -1.23 1.96
CA GLN A 225 -1.49 -0.76 0.63
C GLN A 225 -2.24 -1.86 -0.12
N ILE A 226 -3.23 -1.47 -0.93
CA ILE A 226 -4.03 -2.39 -1.75
C ILE A 226 -4.61 -1.65 -2.93
N GLY A 227 -4.67 -2.31 -4.09
CA GLY A 227 -5.25 -1.79 -5.32
C GLY A 227 -4.34 -0.84 -6.09
N THR A 228 -3.71 0.11 -5.41
CA THR A 228 -2.59 0.89 -5.93
C THR A 228 -1.44 0.83 -4.94
N LEU A 229 -0.26 0.46 -5.42
CA LEU A 229 0.98 0.66 -4.67
C LEU A 229 1.53 2.03 -5.01
N ASP A 230 2.38 2.59 -4.16
CA ASP A 230 3.12 3.79 -4.57
C ASP A 230 4.14 3.43 -5.67
N ASN A 231 4.57 4.44 -6.42
CA ASN A 231 5.55 4.28 -7.50
C ASN A 231 6.98 3.99 -7.01
N SER A 232 7.17 3.73 -5.72
CA SER A 232 8.44 3.21 -5.20
C SER A 232 8.55 1.70 -5.36
N HIS A 233 7.48 0.99 -5.72
CA HIS A 233 7.52 -0.45 -5.92
C HIS A 233 8.04 -0.79 -7.33
N ILE A 234 8.93 -1.78 -7.42
CA ILE A 234 9.40 -2.34 -8.70
C ILE A 234 9.34 -3.85 -8.63
N ALA A 235 8.54 -4.49 -9.47
CA ALA A 235 8.44 -5.94 -9.58
C ALA A 235 9.62 -6.51 -10.37
N ILE A 236 10.25 -7.57 -9.84
CA ILE A 236 11.36 -8.27 -10.49
C ILE A 236 10.95 -9.66 -10.93
N ASP A 237 10.25 -10.39 -10.06
CA ASP A 237 9.87 -11.78 -10.30
C ASP A 237 8.56 -12.14 -9.57
N TYR A 238 7.93 -13.21 -10.03
CA TYR A 238 6.69 -13.75 -9.50
C TYR A 238 6.82 -15.23 -9.16
N GLY A 239 6.06 -15.68 -8.17
CA GLY A 239 5.95 -17.09 -7.88
C GLY A 239 4.88 -17.44 -6.84
N PRO A 240 4.67 -18.72 -6.51
CA PRO A 240 3.73 -19.10 -5.47
C PRO A 240 4.18 -18.69 -4.05
N ASP A 241 5.49 -18.57 -3.81
CA ASP A 241 6.08 -18.15 -2.53
C ASP A 241 7.54 -17.69 -2.71
N GLN A 242 8.19 -17.31 -1.61
CA GLN A 242 9.60 -16.88 -1.64
C GLN A 242 10.55 -17.96 -2.17
N ALA A 243 10.29 -19.25 -1.94
CA ALA A 243 11.18 -20.35 -2.35
C ALA A 243 11.15 -20.62 -3.85
N SER A 244 10.31 -19.92 -4.61
CA SER A 244 10.30 -19.97 -6.07
C SER A 244 11.05 -18.82 -6.74
N ILE A 245 11.44 -17.80 -5.96
CA ILE A 245 12.12 -16.60 -6.45
C ILE A 245 13.63 -16.84 -6.43
N PHE A 246 14.26 -16.92 -7.61
CA PHE A 246 15.71 -17.08 -7.71
C PHE A 246 16.30 -16.44 -8.97
N ASP A 247 17.45 -15.77 -8.81
CA ASP A 247 18.44 -15.69 -9.88
C ASP A 247 19.15 -17.06 -9.96
N SER A 248 18.90 -17.83 -11.01
CA SER A 248 19.40 -19.19 -11.13
C SER A 248 20.70 -19.25 -11.95
N ILE A 249 21.71 -19.94 -11.44
CA ILE A 249 22.84 -20.42 -12.26
C ILE A 249 22.76 -21.93 -12.31
N LEU A 250 22.60 -22.48 -13.51
CA LEU A 250 22.70 -23.90 -13.75
C LEU A 250 24.17 -24.22 -14.07
N THR A 251 24.88 -24.77 -13.07
CA THR A 251 26.20 -25.37 -13.23
C THR A 251 26.10 -26.90 -13.14
N GLN A 252 26.91 -27.64 -13.90
CA GLN A 252 27.01 -29.10 -13.73
C GLN A 252 27.56 -29.51 -12.36
N ASP A 253 28.34 -28.64 -11.70
CA ASP A 253 28.91 -28.87 -10.37
C ASP A 253 28.94 -27.55 -9.56
N GLN A 254 28.05 -27.43 -8.56
CA GLN A 254 27.99 -26.40 -7.49
C GLN A 254 27.88 -24.90 -7.86
N MET A 255 26.98 -24.21 -7.15
CA MET A 255 26.63 -22.80 -7.31
C MET A 255 27.82 -21.84 -7.17
N ALA A 256 27.82 -20.74 -7.96
CA ALA A 256 28.90 -19.76 -8.01
C ALA A 256 28.47 -18.29 -8.23
N ILE A 257 27.31 -17.85 -7.69
CA ILE A 257 27.07 -16.41 -7.51
C ILE A 257 27.86 -15.97 -6.27
N LEU A 258 28.84 -15.09 -6.43
CA LEU A 258 29.57 -14.49 -5.31
C LEU A 258 28.78 -13.34 -4.69
N SER A 259 28.13 -12.54 -5.54
CA SER A 259 27.25 -11.44 -5.13
C SER A 259 26.31 -11.05 -6.27
N VAL A 260 25.14 -10.56 -5.86
CA VAL A 260 24.25 -9.74 -6.69
C VAL A 260 24.25 -8.35 -6.07
N GLU A 261 24.56 -7.33 -6.86
CA GLU A 261 24.55 -5.94 -6.47
C GLU A 261 23.53 -5.20 -7.31
N ASP A 262 22.54 -4.60 -6.66
CA ASP A 262 21.51 -3.81 -7.32
C ASP A 262 21.68 -2.34 -6.95
N GLN A 263 21.66 -1.47 -7.96
CA GLN A 263 21.68 -0.03 -7.83
C GLN A 263 20.46 0.51 -8.55
N LEU A 264 19.57 1.14 -7.80
CA LEU A 264 18.33 1.71 -8.31
C LEU A 264 18.38 3.23 -8.16
N SER A 265 17.93 3.94 -9.19
CA SER A 265 17.80 5.40 -9.15
C SER A 265 16.48 5.84 -9.76
N THR A 266 15.86 6.82 -9.12
CA THR A 266 14.52 7.28 -9.45
C THR A 266 14.57 8.70 -9.98
N ASN A 267 13.93 8.94 -11.12
CA ASN A 267 13.53 10.27 -11.53
C ASN A 267 12.01 10.35 -11.36
N PHE A 268 11.58 10.89 -10.22
CA PHE A 268 10.16 11.13 -9.97
C PHE A 268 9.68 12.24 -10.92
N ALA A 269 8.80 11.87 -11.86
CA ALA A 269 7.92 12.82 -12.51
C ALA A 269 6.64 12.84 -11.68
N SER A 270 6.50 13.78 -10.74
CA SER A 270 5.24 13.88 -10.00
C SER A 270 4.14 14.28 -10.97
N GLU A 271 3.27 13.34 -11.34
CA GLU A 271 1.99 13.67 -11.93
C GLU A 271 0.94 13.63 -10.81
N ASP A 272 0.30 14.78 -10.59
CA ASP A 272 -0.83 14.97 -9.66
C ASP A 272 -1.79 13.78 -9.75
N THR A 273 -2.26 13.26 -8.61
CA THR A 273 -3.38 12.31 -8.57
C THR A 273 -4.68 12.99 -8.99
N LYS A 274 -4.84 13.20 -10.30
CA LYS A 274 -6.07 13.74 -10.87
C LYS A 274 -7.20 12.71 -10.76
N GLY A 275 -8.43 13.21 -10.58
CA GLY A 275 -9.65 12.41 -10.74
C GLY A 275 -10.30 11.87 -9.46
N VAL A 276 -9.99 12.41 -8.29
CA VAL A 276 -10.87 12.26 -7.12
C VAL A 276 -11.51 13.60 -6.76
N ASP A 277 -12.83 13.64 -6.78
CA ASP A 277 -13.60 14.78 -6.29
C ASP A 277 -13.94 14.53 -4.81
N LEU A 278 -13.70 15.54 -3.98
CA LEU A 278 -13.99 15.51 -2.55
C LEU A 278 -14.88 16.69 -2.21
N ASP A 279 -16.03 16.41 -1.62
CA ASP A 279 -16.99 17.42 -1.17
C ASP A 279 -17.38 17.21 0.29
N ILE A 280 -17.77 18.32 0.94
CA ILE A 280 -18.19 18.33 2.36
C ILE A 280 -19.54 19.04 2.47
N ALA A 281 -20.52 18.30 2.96
CA ALA A 281 -21.87 18.79 3.26
C ALA A 281 -22.23 18.58 4.73
N LEU A 282 -23.26 19.29 5.20
CA LEU A 282 -23.86 19.12 6.51
C LEU A 282 -25.35 18.84 6.34
N GLU A 283 -25.81 17.70 6.84
CA GLU A 283 -27.24 17.34 6.89
C GLU A 283 -27.61 16.94 8.32
N ASN A 284 -28.61 17.60 8.92
CA ASN A 284 -29.16 17.24 10.24
C ASN A 284 -28.06 16.91 11.27
N ASN A 285 -27.10 17.82 11.43
CA ASN A 285 -25.98 17.69 12.37
C ASN A 285 -24.98 16.54 12.05
N THR A 286 -25.00 16.01 10.84
CA THR A 286 -24.04 15.02 10.35
C THR A 286 -23.23 15.64 9.22
N VAL A 287 -21.91 15.70 9.40
CA VAL A 287 -20.99 16.03 8.31
C VAL A 287 -20.91 14.84 7.39
N ILE A 288 -21.15 15.08 6.11
CA ILE A 288 -21.05 14.09 5.04
C ILE A 288 -19.86 14.48 4.19
N PHE A 289 -18.90 13.57 4.08
CA PHE A 289 -17.80 13.63 3.13
C PHE A 289 -18.17 12.77 1.94
N GLU A 290 -18.31 13.38 0.77
CA GLU A 290 -18.55 12.68 -0.49
C GLU A 290 -17.22 12.57 -1.23
N ILE A 291 -16.79 11.35 -1.51
CA ILE A 291 -15.54 11.06 -2.20
C ILE A 291 -15.90 10.31 -3.48
N ASP A 292 -15.76 10.98 -4.62
CA ASP A 292 -16.07 10.43 -5.94
C ASP A 292 -14.77 10.11 -6.67
N ASN A 293 -14.52 8.82 -6.89
CA ASN A 293 -13.44 8.40 -7.75
C ASN A 293 -13.89 8.48 -9.22
N THR A 294 -13.65 9.62 -9.86
CA THR A 294 -13.98 9.85 -11.28
C THR A 294 -13.08 9.08 -12.24
N ASN A 295 -12.05 8.41 -11.73
CA ASN A 295 -11.16 7.60 -12.53
C ASN A 295 -11.78 6.25 -12.89
N SER A 296 -11.34 5.69 -14.02
CA SER A 296 -11.64 4.31 -14.41
C SER A 296 -10.78 3.26 -13.69
N TYR A 297 -10.04 3.65 -12.66
CA TYR A 297 -9.11 2.82 -11.90
C TYR A 297 -9.33 2.95 -10.38
N PHE A 298 -8.79 2.03 -9.57
CA PHE A 298 -8.87 2.15 -8.10
C PHE A 298 -8.05 3.35 -7.63
N VAL A 299 -8.56 4.08 -6.64
CA VAL A 299 -7.72 5.06 -5.92
C VAL A 299 -7.62 4.63 -4.47
N TYR A 300 -6.42 4.25 -4.05
CA TYR A 300 -6.11 4.06 -2.64
C TYR A 300 -5.46 5.30 -2.06
N GLY A 301 -5.77 5.58 -0.82
CA GLY A 301 -5.27 6.77 -0.18
C GLY A 301 -5.64 6.90 1.28
N THR A 302 -5.01 7.87 1.91
CA THR A 302 -5.35 8.27 3.26
C THR A 302 -6.40 9.37 3.21
N PHE A 303 -7.60 9.06 3.70
CA PHE A 303 -8.61 10.06 4.01
C PHE A 303 -8.38 10.61 5.40
N VAL A 304 -8.10 11.90 5.48
CA VAL A 304 -7.94 12.62 6.74
C VAL A 304 -9.02 13.67 6.80
N TYR A 305 -9.68 13.80 7.95
CA TYR A 305 -10.48 14.99 8.22
C TYR A 305 -10.17 15.57 9.58
N SER A 306 -10.31 16.89 9.66
CA SER A 306 -10.19 17.66 10.89
C SER A 306 -11.45 18.48 11.08
N MET A 307 -12.02 18.37 12.28
CA MET A 307 -13.20 19.10 12.70
C MET A 307 -13.09 19.35 14.20
N LEU A 308 -13.30 20.60 14.64
CA LEU A 308 -13.16 21.00 16.04
C LEU A 308 -11.77 20.60 16.61
N ASN A 309 -11.74 19.77 17.66
CA ASN A 309 -10.53 19.26 18.29
C ASN A 309 -10.24 17.80 17.89
N THR A 310 -10.94 17.28 16.88
CA THR A 310 -10.77 15.91 16.38
C THR A 310 -10.07 15.92 15.03
N GLN A 311 -9.05 15.08 14.90
CA GLN A 311 -8.49 14.68 13.62
C GLN A 311 -8.60 13.16 13.53
N GLU A 312 -9.23 12.67 12.47
CA GLU A 312 -9.36 11.24 12.21
C GLU A 312 -8.75 10.93 10.85
N GLU A 313 -8.15 9.76 10.80
CA GLU A 313 -7.47 9.23 9.62
C GLU A 313 -8.06 7.87 9.29
N LYS A 314 -8.30 7.64 8.01
CA LYS A 314 -8.81 6.38 7.50
C LYS A 314 -8.21 6.07 6.15
N LEU A 315 -7.64 4.88 6.00
CA LEU A 315 -7.24 4.37 4.70
C LEU A 315 -8.47 3.93 3.91
N LEU A 316 -8.56 4.38 2.66
CA LEU A 316 -9.64 4.03 1.75
C LEU A 316 -9.07 3.46 0.45
N LEU A 317 -9.81 2.54 -0.14
CA LEU A 317 -9.67 2.07 -1.51
C LEU A 317 -11.00 2.35 -2.21
N LEU A 318 -11.01 3.27 -3.16
CA LEU A 318 -12.18 3.62 -3.95
C LEU A 318 -12.15 2.85 -5.27
N ALA A 319 -13.19 2.06 -5.55
CA ALA A 319 -13.35 1.39 -6.82
C ALA A 319 -13.52 2.37 -7.98
N PRO A 320 -13.25 1.97 -9.24
CA PRO A 320 -13.50 2.80 -10.41
C PRO A 320 -14.93 3.34 -10.42
N ASN A 321 -15.10 4.66 -10.58
CA ASN A 321 -16.40 5.32 -10.55
C ASN A 321 -17.19 5.11 -9.24
N GLU A 322 -16.52 4.74 -8.15
CA GLU A 322 -17.15 4.61 -6.84
C GLU A 322 -17.38 5.98 -6.21
N ARG A 323 -18.61 6.17 -5.73
CA ARG A 323 -18.97 7.25 -4.81
C ARG A 323 -19.08 6.68 -3.40
N LEU A 324 -18.18 7.12 -2.54
CA LEU A 324 -18.18 6.77 -1.12
C LEU A 324 -18.68 7.95 -0.29
N GLN A 325 -19.58 7.67 0.65
CA GLN A 325 -19.96 8.63 1.69
C GLN A 325 -19.42 8.21 3.05
N ILE A 326 -18.69 9.11 3.70
CA ILE A 326 -18.30 8.99 5.10
C ILE A 326 -19.13 9.97 5.91
N ARG A 327 -19.77 9.49 6.97
CA ARG A 327 -20.68 10.28 7.81
C ARG A 327 -20.13 10.41 9.22
N LYS A 328 -20.02 11.64 9.71
CA LYS A 328 -19.61 11.94 11.08
C LYS A 328 -20.65 12.82 11.77
N VAL A 329 -21.26 12.29 12.82
CA VAL A 329 -22.20 13.06 13.66
C VAL A 329 -21.42 14.07 14.49
N LEU A 330 -21.85 15.32 14.47
CA LEU A 330 -21.34 16.36 15.35
C LEU A 330 -21.92 16.18 16.75
N ASP A 331 -21.07 15.99 17.75
CA ASP A 331 -21.52 16.00 19.14
C ASP A 331 -21.87 17.44 19.54
N GLN A 332 -23.16 17.76 19.65
CA GLN A 332 -23.61 19.09 20.04
C GLN A 332 -23.58 19.34 21.55
N SER A 333 -23.36 18.31 22.38
CA SER A 333 -23.35 18.46 23.84
C SER A 333 -22.22 19.36 24.35
N GLN A 334 -21.18 19.55 23.54
CA GLN A 334 -20.05 20.44 23.82
C GLN A 334 -20.37 21.93 23.59
N PHE A 335 -21.53 22.26 23.01
CA PHE A 335 -21.90 23.63 22.65
C PHE A 335 -22.96 24.21 23.58
N ASP A 336 -22.74 25.45 24.05
CA ASP A 336 -23.76 26.24 24.75
C ASP A 336 -24.85 26.71 23.77
N GLN A 337 -26.11 26.38 24.08
CA GLN A 337 -27.30 26.63 23.25
C GLN A 337 -27.57 28.12 22.98
N ASN A 338 -26.96 29.04 23.72
CA ASN A 338 -27.17 30.48 23.55
C ASN A 338 -26.34 31.09 22.41
N PHE A 339 -25.47 30.31 21.78
CA PHE A 339 -24.55 30.78 20.74
C PHE A 339 -24.76 30.04 19.43
N VAL A 340 -24.41 30.70 18.34
CA VAL A 340 -24.21 30.08 17.02
C VAL A 340 -22.71 29.88 16.85
N TYR A 341 -22.32 28.68 16.43
CA TYR A 341 -20.92 28.29 16.27
C TYR A 341 -20.59 28.16 14.79
N SER A 342 -19.47 28.72 14.38
CA SER A 342 -18.87 28.40 13.08
C SER A 342 -17.90 27.22 13.26
N VAL A 343 -18.22 26.09 12.63
CA VAL A 343 -17.41 24.87 12.70
C VAL A 343 -16.68 24.68 11.37
N PRO A 344 -15.36 24.95 11.33
CA PRO A 344 -14.56 24.64 10.16
C PRO A 344 -14.35 23.12 10.08
N VAL A 345 -14.52 22.59 8.88
CA VAL A 345 -14.22 21.21 8.53
C VAL A 345 -13.27 21.23 7.34
N ILE A 346 -12.19 20.48 7.45
CA ILE A 346 -11.24 20.28 6.36
C ILE A 346 -11.05 18.79 6.18
N ALA A 347 -11.05 18.34 4.94
CA ALA A 347 -10.76 16.96 4.58
C ALA A 347 -9.78 16.89 3.42
N TRP A 348 -9.02 15.80 3.42
CA TRP A 348 -8.05 15.46 2.40
C TRP A 348 -8.21 13.99 2.04
N PHE A 349 -7.99 13.68 0.77
CA PHE A 349 -7.79 12.33 0.29
C PHE A 349 -6.69 12.37 -0.77
N ASN A 350 -5.51 11.86 -0.42
CA ASN A 350 -4.28 12.10 -1.19
C ASN A 350 -4.09 13.61 -1.46
N ASP A 351 -4.07 14.01 -2.74
CA ASP A 351 -3.94 15.42 -3.15
C ASP A 351 -5.28 16.17 -3.22
N ALA A 352 -6.42 15.44 -3.21
CA ALA A 352 -7.74 16.04 -3.21
C ALA A 352 -8.02 16.69 -1.85
N LYS A 353 -8.47 17.95 -1.85
CA LYS A 353 -8.73 18.71 -0.64
C LYS A 353 -10.07 19.43 -0.74
N ALA A 354 -10.86 19.30 0.32
CA ALA A 354 -12.07 20.05 0.51
C ALA A 354 -12.06 20.75 1.87
N ASN A 355 -12.68 21.93 1.93
CA ASN A 355 -12.92 22.61 3.19
C ASN A 355 -14.25 23.34 3.13
N ASN A 356 -14.93 23.37 4.25
CA ASN A 356 -16.17 24.11 4.41
C ASN A 356 -16.30 24.59 5.85
N THR A 357 -17.08 25.64 6.09
CA THR A 357 -17.39 26.13 7.44
C THR A 357 -18.89 26.15 7.60
N PHE A 358 -19.39 25.42 8.59
CA PHE A 358 -20.82 25.32 8.86
C PHE A 358 -21.23 26.16 10.06
N GLU A 359 -22.37 26.83 9.97
CA GLU A 359 -23.00 27.46 11.14
C GLU A 359 -23.92 26.46 11.84
N ILE A 360 -23.69 26.25 13.13
CA ILE A 360 -24.43 25.33 13.96
C ILE A 360 -25.07 26.09 15.11
N LYS A 361 -26.39 25.95 15.24
CA LYS A 361 -27.13 26.35 16.43
C LYS A 361 -27.57 25.09 17.17
N PRO A 362 -27.05 24.81 18.37
CA PRO A 362 -27.43 23.63 19.11
C PRO A 362 -28.94 23.63 19.39
N GLU A 363 -29.60 22.50 19.15
CA GLU A 363 -31.04 22.41 19.41
C GLU A 363 -31.32 22.49 20.92
N SER A 364 -32.35 23.24 21.31
CA SER A 364 -32.79 23.27 22.70
C SER A 364 -33.39 21.91 23.04
N ASN A 365 -32.71 21.12 23.88
CA ASN A 365 -33.36 20.00 24.55
C ASN A 365 -34.59 20.55 25.29
N GLY A 366 -35.79 20.24 24.80
CA GLY A 366 -37.03 20.45 25.55
C GLY A 366 -36.94 19.76 26.91
N PRO A 367 -37.66 20.26 27.93
CA PRO A 367 -37.32 19.99 29.32
C PRO A 367 -37.57 18.52 29.68
N TYR A 368 -36.50 17.75 29.83
CA TYR A 368 -36.51 16.59 30.72
C TYR A 368 -36.19 17.07 32.13
N ASN A 369 -37.24 17.23 32.93
CA ASN A 369 -37.12 17.27 34.39
C ASN A 369 -36.41 16.01 34.87
N ASN A 370 -35.25 16.15 35.51
CA ASN A 370 -35.06 15.58 36.83
C ASN A 370 -33.85 16.21 37.55
N SER A 371 -34.18 16.70 38.74
CA SER A 371 -33.34 17.24 39.80
C SER A 371 -32.14 16.36 40.18
N GLY A 372 -30.98 16.99 40.35
CA GLY A 372 -29.82 16.39 40.99
C GLY A 372 -28.63 17.35 41.09
N SER A 373 -28.49 17.99 42.25
CA SER A 373 -27.37 18.85 42.68
C SER A 373 -25.98 18.21 42.51
N CYS A 374 -24.94 18.96 42.10
CA CYS A 374 -23.96 19.62 42.99
C CYS A 374 -22.67 20.07 42.25
N LEU A 375 -22.00 21.05 42.87
CA LEU A 375 -20.91 21.95 42.44
C LEU A 375 -19.52 21.36 42.11
N SER A 376 -18.78 22.15 41.31
CA SER A 376 -17.30 22.37 41.26
C SER A 376 -16.46 21.28 40.55
N SER A 377 -15.42 21.56 39.75
CA SER A 377 -14.42 22.64 39.79
C SER A 377 -13.80 22.95 38.42
N PHE A 378 -13.31 24.18 38.28
CA PHE A 378 -12.49 24.73 37.19
C PHE A 378 -11.22 23.91 36.90
N VAL A 379 -10.92 23.68 35.62
CA VAL A 379 -9.55 23.72 35.08
C VAL A 379 -9.60 24.43 33.74
N LEU A 380 -8.97 25.60 33.69
CA LEU A 380 -8.74 26.41 32.50
C LEU A 380 -7.53 25.82 31.76
N LEU A 381 -7.68 25.35 30.53
CA LEU A 381 -6.56 25.25 29.58
C LEU A 381 -6.96 25.95 28.28
N LEU A 382 -6.36 27.12 28.08
CA LEU A 382 -6.40 27.90 26.86
C LEU A 382 -5.55 27.22 25.78
N CYS A 383 -6.18 26.79 24.68
CA CYS A 383 -5.52 26.66 23.38
C CYS A 383 -6.40 27.38 22.35
N PHE A 384 -5.81 28.35 21.67
CA PHE A 384 -6.46 29.24 20.71
C PHE A 384 -6.76 28.49 19.40
N SER A 385 -8.05 28.26 19.14
CA SER A 385 -8.60 28.11 17.80
C SER A 385 -9.60 29.26 17.64
N LEU A 386 -9.44 30.10 16.61
CA LEU A 386 -10.33 31.23 16.35
C LEU A 386 -11.72 30.71 15.94
N ILE A 387 -12.61 30.55 16.91
CA ILE A 387 -14.05 30.46 16.70
C ILE A 387 -14.55 31.91 16.67
N PHE A 388 -15.12 32.34 15.54
CA PHE A 388 -15.80 33.63 15.47
C PHE A 388 -17.20 33.48 16.05
N PHE A 389 -17.55 34.34 17.00
CA PHE A 389 -18.88 34.41 17.59
C PHE A 389 -19.50 35.76 17.24
N HIS A 390 -20.80 35.78 16.96
CA HIS A 390 -21.61 36.99 17.00
C HIS A 390 -22.82 36.77 17.89
N ARG A 391 -23.07 37.74 18.76
CA ARG A 391 -24.20 37.77 19.69
C ARG A 391 -25.38 38.43 18.97
N ILE A 392 -26.59 37.91 19.19
CA ILE A 392 -27.84 38.56 18.77
C ILE A 392 -28.04 39.86 19.56
#